data_AF-A0A356UHC3-F1
#
_entry.id   AF-A0A356UHC3-F1
#
_cell.length_a   1.000
_cell.length_b   1.000
_cell.length_c   1.000
_cell.angle_alpha   90.00
_cell.angle_beta   90.00
_cell.angle_gamma   90.00
#
_symmetry.space_group_name_H-M   'P 1'
#
loop_
_entity.id
_entity.type
_entity.pdbx_description
1 polymer ?
#
loop_
_entity_poly.entity_id
_entity_poly.type
_entity_poly.pdbx_seq_one_letter_code
_entity_poly.pdbx_strand_id
1 'polypeptide(L)'
;MLKGKYSLNQLSPPPPKKYLKNLRNNKGFTMIEMMVVLIIIAVLIGGGIRFYLGYIENAKVTKAKGNISTMQAGMDGYYVENAEYPTTDAKLLNAGIDGAFTENIAELTTKDPWGKTYKIKVTGTNVYSAYTGENKVQGKDNTYVRGEGTDGKSDPPVVVTTATP
;
A
#
# COMPACT_ATOMS: atom_id res chain seq x y z
N MET A 1 -36.48 -86.53 -47.14
CA MET A 1 -36.07 -85.11 -47.18
C MET A 1 -34.76 -84.95 -46.40
N LEU A 2 -33.85 -84.15 -46.93
CA LEU A 2 -32.39 -84.21 -46.70
C LEU A 2 -31.95 -83.72 -45.31
N LYS A 3 -31.02 -84.48 -44.69
CA LYS A 3 -30.21 -84.08 -43.54
C LYS A 3 -29.29 -82.91 -43.92
N GLY A 4 -29.46 -81.74 -43.30
CA GLY A 4 -28.50 -80.64 -43.35
C GLY A 4 -27.68 -80.58 -42.07
N LYS A 5 -26.40 -80.93 -42.16
CA LYS A 5 -25.41 -80.89 -41.09
C LYS A 5 -25.00 -79.44 -40.79
N TYR A 6 -25.11 -79.01 -39.54
CA TYR A 6 -24.24 -77.95 -39.02
C TYR A 6 -23.58 -78.48 -37.75
N SER A 7 -22.31 -78.86 -37.90
CA SER A 7 -21.42 -79.28 -36.81
C SER A 7 -21.24 -78.13 -35.83
N LEU A 8 -21.71 -78.30 -34.61
CA LEU A 8 -21.33 -77.51 -33.44
C LEU A 8 -19.89 -77.88 -33.05
N ASN A 9 -18.91 -77.45 -33.84
CA ASN A 9 -17.50 -77.62 -33.51
C ASN A 9 -16.76 -76.30 -33.68
N GLN A 10 -16.17 -75.88 -32.56
CA GLN A 10 -15.01 -75.00 -32.44
C GLN A 10 -15.28 -73.50 -32.56
N LEU A 11 -15.75 -72.91 -31.46
CA LEU A 11 -15.32 -71.56 -31.09
C LEU A 11 -14.29 -71.69 -29.97
N SER A 12 -13.01 -71.79 -30.33
CA SER A 12 -11.93 -71.63 -29.35
C SER A 12 -12.03 -70.23 -28.75
N PRO A 13 -11.99 -70.08 -27.41
CA PRO A 13 -12.10 -68.76 -26.80
C PRO A 13 -10.95 -67.87 -27.28
N PRO A 14 -11.20 -66.57 -27.53
CA PRO A 14 -10.17 -65.65 -27.95
C PRO A 14 -9.06 -65.59 -26.89
N PRO A 15 -7.78 -65.46 -27.31
CA PRO A 15 -6.69 -65.35 -26.36
C PRO A 15 -6.90 -64.12 -25.47
N PRO A 16 -6.60 -64.20 -24.16
CA PRO A 16 -6.77 -63.08 -23.27
C PRO A 16 -5.91 -61.90 -23.73
N LYS A 17 -6.55 -60.74 -23.94
CA LYS A 17 -5.84 -59.49 -24.26
C LYS A 17 -4.93 -59.14 -23.09
N LYS A 18 -3.61 -59.09 -23.33
CA LYS A 18 -2.63 -58.62 -22.35
C LYS A 18 -2.80 -57.12 -22.17
N TYR A 19 -3.50 -56.71 -21.11
CA TYR A 19 -3.56 -55.30 -20.72
C TYR A 19 -2.18 -54.90 -20.18
N LEU A 20 -1.42 -54.13 -20.96
CA LEU A 20 -0.19 -53.52 -20.49
C LEU A 20 -0.55 -52.58 -19.33
N LYS A 21 -0.18 -53.00 -18.12
CA LYS A 21 -0.42 -52.26 -16.89
C LYS A 21 0.49 -51.04 -16.92
N ASN A 22 -0.05 -49.85 -17.23
CA ASN A 22 0.65 -48.60 -17.02
C ASN A 22 0.98 -48.49 -15.52
N LEU A 23 2.24 -48.76 -15.17
CA LEU A 23 2.78 -48.47 -13.86
C LEU A 23 2.90 -46.95 -13.73
N ARG A 24 1.78 -46.27 -13.45
CA ARG A 24 1.83 -44.88 -12.98
C ARG A 24 2.63 -44.91 -11.68
N ASN A 25 3.85 -44.42 -11.77
CA ASN A 25 4.75 -44.24 -10.65
C ASN A 25 4.20 -43.08 -9.81
N ASN A 26 3.14 -43.34 -9.05
CA ASN A 26 2.54 -42.40 -8.11
C ASN A 26 3.48 -42.28 -6.91
N LYS A 27 4.66 -41.67 -7.12
CA LYS A 27 5.49 -41.18 -6.04
C LYS A 27 4.75 -40.00 -5.42
N GLY A 28 4.01 -40.29 -4.34
CA GLY A 28 3.42 -39.26 -3.50
C GLY A 28 4.52 -38.49 -2.74
N PHE A 29 4.22 -37.25 -2.36
CA PHE A 29 5.06 -36.47 -1.46
C PHE A 29 5.29 -37.23 -0.16
N THR A 30 6.54 -37.23 0.33
CA THR A 30 6.86 -37.84 1.61
C THR A 30 6.46 -36.90 2.76
N MET A 31 6.11 -37.43 3.93
CA MET A 31 5.77 -36.58 5.08
C MET A 31 6.94 -35.67 5.48
N ILE A 32 8.17 -36.18 5.34
CA ILE A 32 9.38 -35.40 5.63
C ILE A 32 9.55 -34.21 4.69
N GLU A 33 9.13 -34.31 3.43
CA GLU A 33 9.16 -33.22 2.44
C GLU A 33 8.30 -32.04 2.89
N MET A 34 7.09 -32.34 3.36
CA MET A 34 6.20 -31.31 3.89
C MET A 34 6.70 -30.76 5.23
N MET A 35 7.35 -31.57 6.07
CA MET A 35 7.96 -31.07 7.31
C MET A 35 9.07 -30.06 7.03
N VAL A 36 10.00 -30.38 6.11
CA VAL A 36 11.09 -29.48 5.74
C VAL A 36 10.54 -28.16 5.17
N VAL A 37 9.51 -28.23 4.32
CA VAL A 37 8.86 -27.04 3.76
C VAL A 37 8.23 -26.17 4.85
N LEU A 38 7.50 -26.76 5.80
CA LEU A 38 6.88 -26.01 6.90
C LEU A 38 7.91 -25.38 7.83
N ILE A 39 9.03 -26.06 8.09
CA ILE A 39 10.15 -25.51 8.87
C ILE A 39 10.73 -24.28 8.16
N ILE A 40 10.98 -24.37 6.85
CA ILE A 40 11.49 -23.24 6.06
C ILE A 40 10.49 -22.06 6.10
N ILE A 41 9.19 -22.31 5.91
CA ILE A 41 8.15 -21.27 6.00
C ILE A 41 8.13 -20.61 7.38
N ALA A 42 8.21 -21.40 8.46
CA ALA A 42 8.24 -20.88 9.84
C ALA A 42 9.44 -19.95 10.08
N VAL A 43 10.62 -20.32 9.58
CA VAL A 43 11.83 -19.49 9.67
C VAL A 43 11.68 -18.20 8.86
N LEU A 44 11.17 -18.28 7.64
CA LEU A 44 10.99 -17.10 6.77
C LEU A 44 9.97 -16.11 7.34
N ILE A 45 8.84 -16.59 7.86
CA ILE A 45 7.83 -15.73 8.49
C ILE A 45 8.41 -15.09 9.76
N GLY A 46 9.19 -15.83 10.55
CA GLY A 46 9.83 -15.31 11.77
C GLY A 46 10.73 -14.08 11.53
N GLY A 47 11.50 -14.06 10.44
CA GLY A 47 12.39 -12.95 10.09
C GLY A 47 11.80 -11.89 9.14
N GLY A 48 10.85 -12.27 8.28
CA GLY A 48 10.39 -11.43 7.17
C GLY A 48 9.55 -10.20 7.57
N ILE A 49 8.85 -10.27 8.70
CA ILE A 49 7.88 -9.23 9.13
C ILE A 49 8.56 -7.87 9.34
N ARG A 50 9.78 -7.86 9.90
CA ARG A 50 10.48 -6.61 10.26
C ARG A 50 10.86 -5.78 9.02
N PHE A 51 11.25 -6.44 7.93
CA PHE A 51 11.61 -5.76 6.67
C PHE A 51 10.39 -5.13 6.00
N TYR A 52 9.25 -5.84 6.02
CA TYR A 52 8.02 -5.38 5.39
C TYR A 52 7.45 -4.09 6.03
N LEU A 53 7.51 -3.99 7.36
CA LEU A 53 7.02 -2.80 8.09
C LEU A 53 7.79 -1.52 7.74
N GLY A 54 9.12 -1.60 7.61
CA GLY A 54 9.94 -0.45 7.21
C GLY A 54 9.62 0.04 5.80
N TYR A 55 9.33 -0.88 4.87
CA TYR A 55 8.95 -0.53 3.50
C TYR A 55 7.60 0.20 3.44
N ILE A 56 6.58 -0.31 4.16
CA ILE A 56 5.28 0.36 4.26
C ILE A 56 5.44 1.78 4.79
N GLU A 57 6.25 1.95 5.83
CA GLU A 57 6.42 3.25 6.48
C GLU A 57 7.11 4.27 5.55
N ASN A 58 8.10 3.84 4.77
CA ASN A 58 8.71 4.70 3.73
C ASN A 58 7.73 5.05 2.60
N ALA A 59 6.87 4.10 2.20
CA ALA A 59 5.82 4.35 1.21
C ALA A 59 4.80 5.38 1.74
N LYS A 60 4.43 5.30 3.02
CA LYS A 60 3.58 6.29 3.69
C LYS A 60 4.23 7.67 3.68
N VAL A 61 5.50 7.79 4.07
CA VAL A 61 6.23 9.07 4.02
C VAL A 61 6.24 9.64 2.60
N THR A 62 6.52 8.82 1.59
CA THR A 62 6.54 9.25 0.19
C THR A 62 5.16 9.76 -0.26
N LYS A 63 4.08 9.04 0.10
CA LYS A 63 2.70 9.48 -0.15
C LYS A 63 2.38 10.79 0.57
N ALA A 64 2.81 10.95 1.82
CA ALA A 64 2.60 12.17 2.58
C ALA A 64 3.30 13.38 1.95
N LYS A 65 4.56 13.21 1.53
CA LYS A 65 5.30 14.25 0.79
C LYS A 65 4.61 14.62 -0.52
N GLY A 66 4.11 13.63 -1.28
CA GLY A 66 3.36 13.88 -2.50
C GLY A 66 2.07 14.66 -2.25
N ASN A 67 1.27 14.26 -1.26
CA ASN A 67 0.05 14.98 -0.90
C ASN A 67 0.34 16.42 -0.46
N ILE A 68 1.36 16.63 0.38
CA ILE A 68 1.76 17.98 0.81
C ILE A 68 2.22 18.78 -0.40
N SER A 69 2.99 18.20 -1.32
CA SER A 69 3.42 18.90 -2.54
C SER A 69 2.25 19.34 -3.41
N THR A 70 1.17 18.56 -3.48
CA THR A 70 -0.08 18.98 -4.15
C THR A 70 -0.74 20.15 -3.44
N MET A 71 -0.80 20.12 -2.10
CA MET A 71 -1.34 21.24 -1.31
C MET A 71 -0.49 22.50 -1.48
N GLN A 72 0.84 22.35 -1.52
CA GLN A 72 1.78 23.43 -1.75
C GLN A 72 1.54 24.12 -3.09
N ALA A 73 1.29 23.36 -4.16
CA ALA A 73 0.95 23.94 -5.46
C ALA A 73 -0.34 24.80 -5.41
N GLY A 74 -1.34 24.38 -4.64
CA GLY A 74 -2.57 25.16 -4.41
C GLY A 74 -2.31 26.45 -3.62
N MET A 75 -1.48 26.36 -2.57
CA MET A 75 -1.10 27.52 -1.75
C MET A 75 -0.27 28.54 -2.54
N ASP A 76 0.72 28.08 -3.28
CA ASP A 76 1.57 28.91 -4.14
C ASP A 76 0.71 29.58 -5.24
N GLY A 77 -0.19 28.83 -5.87
CA GLY A 77 -1.12 29.37 -6.88
C GLY A 77 -2.04 30.46 -6.32
N TYR A 78 -2.63 30.23 -5.15
CA TYR A 78 -3.47 31.24 -4.49
C TYR A 78 -2.66 32.51 -4.14
N TYR A 79 -1.43 32.34 -3.67
CA TYR A 79 -0.55 33.47 -3.34
C TYR A 79 -0.20 34.30 -4.58
N VAL A 80 0.08 33.67 -5.72
CA VAL A 80 0.37 34.38 -6.98
C VAL A 80 -0.79 35.30 -7.39
N GLU A 81 -2.03 34.87 -7.15
CA GLU A 81 -3.22 35.65 -7.50
C GLU A 81 -3.57 36.74 -6.48
N ASN A 82 -3.34 36.49 -5.19
CA ASN A 82 -3.87 37.33 -4.10
C ASN A 82 -2.79 38.05 -3.27
N ALA A 83 -1.51 37.75 -3.48
CA ALA A 83 -0.36 38.21 -2.69
C ALA A 83 -0.44 37.92 -1.17
N GLU A 84 -1.31 36.98 -0.78
CA GLU A 84 -1.46 36.50 0.59
C GLU A 84 -1.85 35.02 0.56
N TYR A 85 -1.52 34.28 1.62
CA TYR A 85 -2.01 32.91 1.80
C TYR A 85 -3.46 32.88 2.33
N PRO A 86 -4.22 31.82 2.02
CA PRO A 86 -5.59 31.70 2.48
C PRO A 86 -5.66 31.57 4.01
N THR A 87 -6.48 32.40 4.65
CA THR A 87 -6.67 32.45 6.12
C THR A 87 -8.10 32.15 6.56
N THR A 88 -8.99 31.82 5.60
CA THR A 88 -10.38 31.45 5.86
C THR A 88 -10.75 30.23 5.04
N ASP A 89 -11.78 29.50 5.46
CA ASP A 89 -12.25 28.27 4.81
C ASP A 89 -12.60 28.51 3.34
N ALA A 90 -13.26 29.64 3.04
CA ALA A 90 -13.62 30.02 1.67
C ALA A 90 -12.38 30.29 0.80
N LYS A 91 -11.35 30.95 1.35
CA LYS A 91 -10.10 31.21 0.63
C LYS A 91 -9.30 29.92 0.42
N LEU A 92 -9.32 29.02 1.40
CA LEU A 92 -8.68 27.71 1.29
C LEU A 92 -9.32 26.86 0.20
N LEU A 93 -10.65 26.88 0.14
CA LEU A 93 -11.40 26.20 -0.92
C LEU A 93 -11.07 26.77 -2.30
N ASN A 94 -10.89 28.10 -2.42
CA ASN A 94 -10.42 28.73 -3.66
C ASN A 94 -9.00 28.29 -4.05
N ALA A 95 -8.14 27.98 -3.07
CA ALA A 95 -6.83 27.38 -3.31
C ALA A 95 -6.90 25.88 -3.69
N GLY A 96 -8.11 25.32 -3.84
CA GLY A 96 -8.33 23.91 -4.16
C GLY A 96 -8.12 22.97 -2.98
N ILE A 97 -8.13 23.50 -1.75
CA ILE A 97 -7.89 22.74 -0.52
C ILE A 97 -9.13 22.81 0.36
N ASP A 98 -9.65 21.65 0.76
CA ASP A 98 -10.83 21.57 1.60
C ASP A 98 -10.45 21.32 3.08
N GLY A 99 -10.95 22.19 3.96
CA GLY A 99 -10.63 22.21 5.38
C GLY A 99 -11.28 23.37 6.12
N ALA A 100 -11.16 23.35 7.45
CA ALA A 100 -11.73 24.35 8.33
C ALA A 100 -10.63 24.99 9.20
N PHE A 101 -10.59 26.32 9.24
CA PHE A 101 -9.69 27.07 10.12
C PHE A 101 -10.21 27.13 11.54
N THR A 102 -9.31 26.91 12.49
CA THR A 102 -9.42 27.32 13.88
C THR A 102 -8.24 28.22 14.17
N GLU A 103 -8.50 29.50 14.42
CA GLU A 103 -7.47 30.55 14.45
C GLU A 103 -6.66 30.58 13.14
N ASN A 104 -5.36 30.30 13.20
CA ASN A 104 -4.47 30.30 12.04
C ASN A 104 -4.08 28.89 11.56
N ILE A 105 -4.77 27.86 12.04
CA ILE A 105 -4.54 26.46 11.66
C ILE A 105 -5.78 25.90 10.98
N ALA A 106 -5.65 25.51 9.72
CA ALA A 106 -6.65 24.74 9.00
C ALA A 106 -6.47 23.24 9.26
N GLU A 107 -7.55 22.56 9.64
CA GLU A 107 -7.63 21.10 9.63
C GLU A 107 -8.33 20.63 8.34
N LEU A 108 -7.63 19.85 7.53
CA LEU A 108 -8.09 19.43 6.21
C LEU A 108 -9.03 18.21 6.28
N THR A 109 -9.95 18.11 5.33
CA THR A 109 -10.81 16.93 5.20
C THR A 109 -10.02 15.69 4.73
N THR A 110 -8.96 15.93 3.95
CA THR A 110 -8.03 14.89 3.48
C THR A 110 -7.23 14.27 4.63
N LYS A 111 -7.15 12.94 4.63
CA LYS A 111 -6.38 12.17 5.62
C LYS A 111 -4.96 11.86 5.14
N ASP A 112 -4.04 11.90 6.08
CA ASP A 112 -2.67 11.44 5.89
C ASP A 112 -2.58 9.89 5.84
N PRO A 113 -1.43 9.33 5.45
CA PRO A 113 -1.24 7.88 5.32
C PRO A 113 -1.34 7.08 6.62
N TRP A 114 -1.43 7.76 7.78
CA TRP A 114 -1.63 7.16 9.10
C TRP A 114 -3.07 7.37 9.61
N GLY A 115 -3.93 8.05 8.83
CA GLY A 115 -5.34 8.25 9.12
C GLY A 115 -5.65 9.50 9.94
N LYS A 116 -4.66 10.37 10.19
CA LYS A 116 -4.87 11.68 10.81
C LYS A 116 -5.18 12.73 9.76
N THR A 117 -5.71 13.87 10.18
CA THR A 117 -5.97 15.01 9.28
C THR A 117 -4.69 15.82 9.06
N TYR A 118 -4.43 16.23 7.82
CA TYR A 118 -3.40 17.21 7.53
C TYR A 118 -3.74 18.57 8.13
N LYS A 119 -2.71 19.33 8.48
CA LYS A 119 -2.86 20.67 9.04
C LYS A 119 -2.07 21.67 8.21
N ILE A 120 -2.63 22.85 7.99
CA ILE A 120 -1.94 23.98 7.38
C ILE A 120 -1.98 25.13 8.39
N LYS A 121 -0.81 25.55 8.85
CA LYS A 121 -0.66 26.73 9.69
C LYS A 121 -0.21 27.90 8.83
N VAL A 122 -0.95 29.00 8.85
CA VAL A 122 -0.55 30.26 8.20
C VAL A 122 -0.01 31.21 9.26
N THR A 123 1.11 31.88 8.97
CA THR A 123 1.75 32.83 9.88
C THR A 123 1.98 34.14 9.14
N GLY A 124 1.32 35.21 9.61
CA GLY A 124 1.27 36.47 8.87
C GLY A 124 0.52 36.30 7.55
N THR A 125 0.95 37.03 6.51
CA THR A 125 0.33 37.00 5.17
C THR A 125 1.09 36.10 4.19
N ASN A 126 2.38 35.86 4.44
CA ASN A 126 3.30 35.32 3.43
C ASN A 126 4.06 34.08 3.87
N VAL A 127 3.70 33.45 4.99
CA VAL A 127 4.34 32.21 5.45
C VAL A 127 3.28 31.17 5.78
N TYR A 128 3.49 29.92 5.37
CA TYR A 128 2.72 28.79 5.87
C TYR A 128 3.57 27.54 6.08
N SER A 129 3.03 26.62 6.88
CA SER A 129 3.56 25.28 7.08
C SER A 129 2.42 24.27 6.94
N ALA A 130 2.53 23.34 5.99
CA ALA A 130 1.64 22.20 5.82
C ALA A 130 2.29 20.95 6.44
N TYR A 131 1.57 20.21 7.28
CA TYR A 131 2.13 19.07 7.99
C TYR A 131 1.11 17.95 8.23
N THR A 132 1.62 16.73 8.40
CA THR A 132 0.80 15.56 8.78
C THR A 132 0.25 15.72 10.20
N GLY A 133 -0.92 15.15 10.46
CA GLY A 133 -1.47 15.08 11.81
C GLY A 133 -0.83 13.99 12.66
N GLU A 134 -0.20 12.99 12.02
CA GLU A 134 0.62 11.98 12.69
C GLU A 134 1.90 12.60 13.26
N ASN A 135 2.23 12.24 14.52
CA ASN A 135 3.41 12.70 15.24
C ASN A 135 4.38 11.55 15.56
N LYS A 136 4.16 10.38 14.95
CA LYS A 136 5.04 9.21 15.02
C LYS A 136 5.29 8.63 13.63
N VAL A 137 6.28 9.17 12.95
CA VAL A 137 6.70 8.74 11.60
C VAL A 137 8.00 7.94 11.68
N GLN A 138 8.11 6.86 10.91
CA GLN A 138 9.31 6.00 10.87
C GLN A 138 9.73 5.43 12.24
N GLY A 139 8.74 5.22 13.13
CA GLY A 139 8.96 4.69 14.47
C GLY A 139 9.61 5.67 15.46
N LYS A 140 9.82 6.93 15.06
CA LYS A 140 10.34 8.01 15.91
C LYS A 140 9.18 8.85 16.42
N ASP A 141 9.13 9.09 17.73
CA ASP A 141 8.18 10.02 18.32
C ASP A 141 8.53 11.47 17.95
N ASN A 142 7.55 12.36 18.07
CA ASN A 142 7.70 13.78 17.73
C ASN A 142 8.20 14.02 16.30
N THR A 143 7.85 13.11 15.39
CA THR A 143 8.32 13.12 14.01
C THR A 143 7.14 13.13 13.05
N TYR A 144 7.13 14.09 12.13
CA TYR A 144 6.05 14.32 11.17
C TYR A 144 6.61 14.78 9.81
N VAL A 145 5.78 14.74 8.77
CA VAL A 145 6.17 15.27 7.44
C VAL A 145 5.68 16.71 7.35
N ARG A 146 6.55 17.63 6.92
CA ARG A 146 6.28 19.06 6.81
C ARG A 146 6.73 19.60 5.45
N GLY A 147 5.89 20.41 4.82
CA GLY A 147 6.26 21.34 3.75
C GLY A 147 6.06 22.77 4.23
N GLU A 148 6.90 23.69 3.76
CA GLU A 148 6.82 25.10 4.09
C GLU A 148 6.82 25.91 2.81
N GLY A 149 6.25 27.12 2.89
CA GLY A 149 6.31 28.07 1.80
C GLY A 149 6.33 29.50 2.31
N THR A 150 7.09 30.33 1.60
CA THR A 150 7.25 31.76 1.88
C THR A 150 7.11 32.53 0.58
N ASP A 151 6.34 33.63 0.60
CA ASP A 151 6.16 34.54 -0.55
C ASP A 151 5.79 33.81 -1.87
N GLY A 152 4.85 32.85 -1.80
CA GLY A 152 4.38 32.07 -2.96
C GLY A 152 5.36 31.02 -3.49
N LYS A 153 6.40 30.71 -2.72
CA LYS A 153 7.39 29.69 -3.06
C LYS A 153 7.48 28.63 -1.99
N SER A 154 7.21 27.39 -2.38
CA SER A 154 7.32 26.21 -1.54
C SER A 154 8.69 25.53 -1.57
N ASP A 155 9.13 25.07 -0.40
CA ASP A 155 10.26 24.17 -0.25
C ASP A 155 9.82 22.69 -0.28
N PRO A 156 10.66 21.76 -0.77
CA PRO A 156 10.31 20.34 -0.82
C PRO A 156 9.96 19.78 0.57
N PRO A 157 8.90 18.95 0.69
CA PRO A 157 8.53 18.39 1.98
C PRO A 157 9.60 17.49 2.60
N VAL A 158 9.86 17.71 3.89
CA VAL A 158 10.87 17.02 4.69
C VAL A 158 10.22 16.29 5.87
N VAL A 159 10.94 15.30 6.41
CA VAL A 159 10.57 14.68 7.68
C VAL A 159 11.26 15.48 8.77
N VAL A 160 10.49 15.99 9.73
CA VAL A 160 10.97 16.83 10.83
C VAL A 160 10.78 16.08 12.13
N THR A 161 11.80 16.09 12.99
CA THR A 161 11.69 15.63 14.38
C THR A 161 11.85 16.84 15.29
N THR A 162 10.83 17.18 16.07
CA THR A 162 10.94 18.23 17.09
C THR A 162 11.54 17.65 18.37
N ALA A 163 12.51 18.34 18.97
CA ALA A 163 12.97 17.98 20.30
C ALA A 163 11.78 18.08 21.28
N THR A 164 11.61 17.08 22.13
CA THR A 164 10.75 17.20 23.31
C THR A 164 11.32 18.36 24.16
N PRO A 165 10.51 19.33 24.59
CA PRO A 165 10.98 20.40 25.47
C PRO A 165 11.53 19.86 26.80
#